data_AF-A0A537JM64-F1
#
_entry.id   AF-A0A537JM64-F1
#
_cell.length_a   1.000
_cell.length_b   1.000
_cell.length_c   1.000
_cell.angle_alpha   90.00
_cell.angle_beta   90.00
_cell.angle_gamma   90.00
#
_symmetry.space_group_name_H-M   'P 1'
#
loop_
_entity.id
_entity.type
_entity.pdbx_description
1 polymer ?
#
loop_
_entity_poly.entity_id
_entity_poly.type
_entity_poly.pdbx_seq_one_letter_code
_entity_poly.pdbx_strand_id
1 'polypeptide(L)' 'MGIVAFAVGLIVGSFVNVCIYRLPRRESVVWPGSHCPHCQAPIRWYDNIPLLSFALLGGRCRRCRAPI' A
#
# COMPACT_ATOMS: atom_id res chain seq x y z
N MET A 1 13.11 -27.55 8.74
CA MET A 1 12.78 -26.58 9.81
C MET A 1 13.18 -25.14 9.47
N GLY A 2 14.40 -24.86 8.96
CA GLY A 2 14.88 -23.49 8.74
C GLY A 2 14.12 -22.66 7.70
N ILE A 3 13.71 -23.25 6.57
CA ILE A 3 12.97 -22.52 5.52
C ILE A 3 11.61 -22.03 6.01
N VAL A 4 10.90 -22.85 6.79
CA VAL A 4 9.60 -22.48 7.37
C VAL A 4 9.77 -21.34 8.37
N ALA A 5 10.76 -21.42 9.27
CA ALA A 5 11.04 -20.35 10.22
C ALA A 5 11.42 -19.03 9.51
N PHE A 6 12.18 -19.11 8.43
CA PHE A 6 12.54 -17.95 7.63
C PHE A 6 11.33 -17.33 6.91
N ALA A 7 10.48 -18.14 6.28
CA ALA A 7 9.26 -17.68 5.64
C ALA A 7 8.29 -17.03 6.64
N VAL A 8 8.11 -17.65 7.80
CA VAL A 8 7.31 -17.06 8.89
C VAL A 8 7.93 -15.75 9.37
N GLY A 9 9.24 -15.68 9.53
CA GLY A 9 9.95 -14.46 9.90
C GLY A 9 9.72 -13.32 8.90
N LEU A 10 9.75 -13.61 7.60
CA LEU A 10 9.48 -12.62 6.55
C LEU A 10 8.03 -12.13 6.58
N ILE A 11 7.07 -13.05 6.76
CA ILE A 11 5.64 -12.71 6.84
C ILE A 11 5.37 -11.83 8.07
N VAL A 12 5.88 -12.25 9.24
CA VAL A 12 5.71 -11.52 10.50
C VAL A 12 6.40 -10.16 10.44
N GLY A 13 7.64 -10.10 9.95
CA GLY A 13 8.37 -8.84 9.81
C GLY A 13 7.68 -7.84 8.89
N SER A 14 7.14 -8.31 7.76
CA SER A 14 6.36 -7.48 6.84
C SER A 14 5.10 -6.93 7.50
N PHE A 15 4.36 -7.77 8.22
CA PHE A 15 3.14 -7.35 8.92
C PHE A 15 3.44 -6.34 10.04
N VAL A 16 4.46 -6.59 10.85
CA VAL A 16 4.88 -5.69 11.94
C VAL A 16 5.28 -4.32 11.38
N ASN A 17 5.95 -4.27 10.23
CA ASN A 17 6.29 -3.01 9.57
C ASN A 17 5.04 -2.18 9.21
N VAL A 18 3.98 -2.83 8.70
CA VAL A 18 2.69 -2.16 8.43
C VAL A 18 2.05 -1.68 9.73
N CYS A 19 2.10 -2.47 10.80
CA CYS A 19 1.59 -2.08 12.12
C CYS A 19 2.34 -0.87 12.68
N ILE A 20 3.67 -0.84 12.65
CA ILE A 20 4.47 0.30 13.14
C ILE A 20 4.07 1.61 12.43
N TYR A 21 3.79 1.54 11.13
CA TYR A 21 3.38 2.72 10.37
C TYR A 21 1.95 3.20 10.72
N ARG A 22 1.00 2.27 10.81
CA ARG A 22 -0.45 2.58 10.95
C ARG A 22 -0.94 2.72 12.40
N LEU A 23 -0.38 1.96 13.34
CA LEU A 23 -0.88 1.89 14.73
C LEU A 23 -0.73 3.22 15.50
N PRO A 24 0.41 3.95 15.42
CA PRO A 24 0.54 5.27 16.07
C PRO A 24 -0.43 6.32 15.51
N ARG A 25 -0.84 6.16 14.25
CA ARG A 25 -1.80 7.03 13.56
C ARG A 25 -3.26 6.64 13.79
N ARG A 26 -3.52 5.57 14.57
CA ARG A 26 -4.85 4.95 14.75
C ARG A 26 -5.54 4.62 13.42
N GLU A 27 -4.74 4.37 12.39
CA GLU A 27 -5.23 3.97 11.08
C GLU A 27 -5.52 2.48 11.10
N SER A 28 -6.61 2.07 10.46
CA SER A 28 -6.94 0.65 10.39
C SER A 28 -5.97 -0.04 9.42
N VAL A 29 -5.50 -1.24 9.81
CA VAL A 29 -4.53 -2.01 9.02
C VAL A 29 -5.19 -2.65 7.79
N VAL A 30 -6.48 -2.95 7.89
CA VAL A 30 -7.28 -3.66 6.88
C VAL A 30 -8.09 -2.72 6.00
N TRP A 31 -8.48 -1.57 6.54
CA TRP A 31 -9.36 -0.60 5.89
C TRP A 31 -8.92 0.80 6.35
N PRO A 32 -9.20 1.88 5.63
CA PRO A 32 -9.47 1.89 4.19
C PRO A 32 -8.25 1.38 3.40
N GLY A 33 -8.47 0.86 2.18
CA GLY A 33 -7.41 0.47 1.25
C GLY A 33 -6.52 1.64 0.82
N SER A 34 -5.68 1.46 -0.21
CA SER A 34 -4.97 2.60 -0.81
C SER A 34 -5.98 3.62 -1.35
N HIS A 35 -5.88 4.89 -0.96
CA HIS A 35 -6.72 5.99 -1.46
C HIS A 35 -5.85 7.16 -1.89
N CYS A 36 -6.34 7.94 -2.85
CA CYS A 36 -5.65 9.16 -3.25
C CYS A 36 -5.72 10.21 -2.12
N PRO A 37 -4.60 10.82 -1.70
CA PRO A 37 -4.61 11.81 -0.62
C PRO A 37 -5.41 13.06 -0.96
N HIS A 38 -5.52 13.41 -2.25
CA HIS A 38 -6.20 14.64 -2.70
C HIS A 38 -7.71 14.50 -2.88
N CYS A 39 -8.17 13.42 -3.51
CA CYS A 39 -9.60 13.25 -3.82
C CYS A 39 -10.28 12.15 -3.02
N GLN A 40 -9.54 11.45 -2.15
CA GLN A 40 -10.02 10.33 -1.34
C GLN A 40 -10.66 9.21 -2.16
N ALA A 41 -10.43 9.16 -3.48
CA ALA A 41 -10.89 8.08 -4.33
C ALA A 41 -10.09 6.80 -4.03
N PRO A 42 -10.74 5.63 -3.95
CA PRO A 42 -10.04 4.36 -3.79
C PRO A 42 -9.12 4.11 -4.98
N ILE A 43 -7.85 3.81 -4.68
CA ILE A 43 -6.86 3.40 -5.68
C ILE A 43 -7.14 1.94 -5.99
N ARG A 44 -7.37 1.65 -7.27
CA ARG A 44 -7.60 0.27 -7.72
C ARG A 44 -6.32 -0.54 -7.54
N TRP A 45 -6.45 -1.83 -7.27
CA TRP A 45 -5.32 -2.71 -6.99
C TRP A 45 -4.23 -2.67 -8.07
N TYR A 46 -4.60 -2.52 -9.35
CA TYR A 46 -3.65 -2.42 -10.46
C TYR A 46 -2.97 -1.04 -10.59
N ASP A 47 -3.55 0.02 -10.03
CA ASP A 47 -2.90 1.33 -9.96
C ASP A 47 -1.79 1.34 -8.88
N ASN A 48 -1.77 0.37 -7.95
CA ASN A 48 -0.65 0.15 -7.03
C ASN A 48 0.58 -0.52 -7.69
N ILE A 49 0.52 -0.90 -8.98
CA ILE A 49 1.68 -1.50 -9.70
C ILE A 49 2.60 -0.38 -10.17
N PRO A 50 3.68 -0.03 -9.45
CA PRO A 50 4.34 1.28 -9.57
C PRO A 50 4.86 1.55 -10.98
N LEU A 51 5.46 0.55 -11.64
CA LEU A 51 6.04 0.72 -12.97
C LEU A 51 4.96 0.89 -14.05
N LEU A 52 3.90 0.08 -13.99
CA LEU A 52 2.82 0.12 -14.98
C LEU A 52 1.95 1.36 -14.79
N SER A 53 1.59 1.67 -13.55
CA SER A 53 0.78 2.85 -13.24
C SER A 53 1.55 4.14 -13.45
N PHE A 54 2.86 4.20 -13.17
CA PHE A 54 3.69 5.36 -13.49
C PHE A 54 3.82 5.57 -15.00
N ALA A 55 4.01 4.52 -15.79
CA ALA A 55 4.07 4.64 -17.25
C ALA A 55 2.74 5.12 -17.86
N LEU A 56 1.60 4.68 -17.32
CA LEU A 56 0.27 5.02 -17.84
C LEU A 56 -0.31 6.33 -17.29
N LEU A 57 -0.02 6.66 -16.03
CA LEU A 57 -0.64 7.79 -15.31
C LEU A 57 0.37 8.89 -14.94
N GLY A 58 1.68 8.66 -15.11
CA GLY A 58 2.72 9.63 -14.79
C GLY A 58 2.82 9.95 -13.30
N GLY A 59 2.56 8.98 -12.42
CA GLY A 59 2.54 9.19 -10.97
C GLY A 59 1.36 10.02 -10.48
N ARG A 60 0.23 10.01 -11.22
CA ARG A 60 -0.96 10.81 -10.90
C ARG A 60 -2.18 9.93 -10.68
N CYS A 61 -3.08 10.38 -9.81
CA CYS A 61 -4.34 9.71 -9.57
C CYS A 61 -5.19 9.72 -10.83
N ARG A 62 -5.76 8.56 -11.20
CA ARG A 62 -6.65 8.42 -12.37
C ARG A 62 -7.88 9.33 -12.31
N ARG A 63 -8.38 9.67 -11.12
CA ARG A 63 -9.62 10.44 -10.94
C ARG A 63 -9.38 11.95 -10.94
N CYS A 64 -8.45 12.44 -10.10
CA CYS A 64 -8.20 13.88 -9.95
C CYS A 64 -6.92 14.37 -10.62
N ARG A 65 -6.10 13.48 -11.19
CA ARG A 65 -4.78 13.78 -11.79
C ARG A 65 -3.78 14.48 -10.86
N ALA A 66 -4.06 14.52 -9.56
CA ALA A 66 -3.11 14.97 -8.56
C ALA A 66 -2.02 13.90 -8.35
N PRO A 67 -0.80 14.27 -7.95
CA PRO A 67 0.27 13.31 -7.67
C PRO A 67 -0.14 12.32 -6.56
N ILE A 68 0.28 11.05 -6.70
CA ILE A 68 0.10 9.95 -5.72
C ILE A 68 1.43 9.41 -5.26
#